data_AF-A0A920N102-F1
#
_entry.id   AF-A0A920N102-F1
#
_cell.length_a   1.000
_cell.length_b   1.000
_cell.length_c   1.000
_cell.angle_alpha   90.00
_cell.angle_beta   90.00
_cell.angle_gamma   90.00
#
_symmetry.space_group_name_H-M   'P 1'
#
loop_
_entity.id
_entity.type
_entity.pdbx_description
1 polymer ?
#
loop_
_entity_poly.entity_id
_entity_poly.type
_entity_poly.pdbx_seq_one_letter_code
_entity_poly.pdbx_strand_id
1 'polypeptide(L)' 'MSNPVYILDVFSLVFQVFHGLPPMTGPAGQPTNAVYGFTRT' A
#
# COMPACT_ATOMS: atom_id res chain seq x y z
N MET A 1 -22.14 14.18 -16.68
CA MET A 1 -21.53 13.96 -15.35
C MET A 1 -20.03 14.14 -15.50
N SER A 2 -19.38 14.93 -14.64
CA SER A 2 -17.91 15.08 -14.65
C SER A 2 -17.25 13.87 -13.99
N ASN A 3 -16.19 13.36 -14.59
CA ASN A 3 -15.40 12.29 -13.98
C ASN A 3 -14.61 12.86 -12.80
N PRO A 4 -14.75 12.31 -11.58
CA PRO A 4 -13.97 12.76 -10.44
C PRO A 4 -12.48 12.44 -10.62
N VAL A 5 -11.62 13.34 -10.15
CA VAL A 5 -10.18 13.13 -10.06
C VAL A 5 -9.83 12.95 -8.59
N TYR A 6 -9.04 11.92 -8.30
CA TYR A 6 -8.59 11.61 -6.95
C TYR A 6 -7.12 11.99 -6.78
N ILE A 7 -6.80 12.54 -5.61
CA ILE A 7 -5.42 12.80 -5.16
C ILE A 7 -5.20 11.96 -3.91
N LEU A 8 -4.12 11.19 -3.89
CA LEU A 8 -3.80 10.27 -2.81
C LEU A 8 -2.55 10.76 -2.05
N ASP A 9 -2.64 10.81 -0.72
CA ASP A 9 -1.46 10.94 0.13
C ASP A 9 -0.78 9.57 0.27
N VAL A 10 0.12 9.29 -0.65
CA VAL A 10 0.80 7.99 -0.75
C VAL A 10 1.66 7.71 0.48
N PHE A 11 2.31 8.72 1.06
CA PHE A 11 3.20 8.51 2.21
C PHE A 11 2.41 8.07 3.44
N SER A 12 1.30 8.74 3.72
CA SER A 12 0.43 8.35 4.83
C SER A 12 -0.17 6.95 4.64
N LEU A 13 -0.65 6.63 3.43
CA LEU A 13 -1.24 5.33 3.13
C LEU A 13 -0.21 4.19 3.26
N VAL A 14 0.96 4.34 2.64
CA VAL A 14 2.05 3.35 2.70
C VAL A 14 2.50 3.11 4.15
N PHE A 15 2.63 4.17 4.95
CA PHE A 15 3.00 4.06 6.36
C PHE A 15 1.98 3.25 7.15
N GLN A 16 0.69 3.53 6.96
CA GLN A 16 -0.38 2.81 7.64
C GLN A 16 -0.38 1.32 7.28
N VAL A 17 -0.30 0.97 6.00
CA VAL A 17 -0.34 -0.45 5.60
C VAL A 17 0.95 -1.20 5.93
N PHE A 18 2.10 -0.50 5.97
CA PHE A 18 3.37 -1.12 6.41
C PHE A 18 3.31 -1.55 7.88
N HIS A 19 2.70 -0.74 8.75
CA HIS A 19 2.56 -1.05 10.17
C HIS A 19 1.27 -1.80 10.54
N GLY A 20 0.26 -1.79 9.67
CA GLY A 20 -1.04 -2.44 9.88
C GLY A 20 -1.09 -3.89 9.39
N LEU A 21 -0.16 -4.31 8.54
CA LEU A 21 -0.11 -5.67 7.99
C LEU A 21 1.03 -6.49 8.62
N PRO A 22 0.86 -7.82 8.76
CA PRO A 22 1.92 -8.70 9.21
C PRO A 22 3.12 -8.69 8.24
N PRO A 23 4.30 -9.16 8.67
CA PRO A 23 5.44 -9.34 7.79
C PRO A 23 5.11 -10.24 6.61
N MET A 24 5.45 -9.80 5.40
CA MET A 24 5.27 -10.55 4.15
C MET A 24 6.53 -10.42 3.32
N THR A 25 6.94 -11.50 2.65
CA THR A 25 8.13 -11.53 1.80
C THR A 25 7.80 -12.02 0.40
N GLY A 26 8.53 -11.50 -0.59
CA GLY A 26 8.51 -12.01 -1.95
C GLY A 26 9.46 -13.19 -2.16
N PRO A 27 9.50 -13.78 -3.37
CA PRO A 27 10.34 -14.94 -3.67
C PRO A 27 11.84 -14.74 -3.44
N ALA A 28 12.34 -13.49 -3.49
CA ALA A 28 13.74 -13.16 -3.19
C ALA A 28 13.93 -12.61 -1.77
N GLY A 29 12.93 -12.74 -0.89
CA GLY A 29 13.01 -12.34 0.52
C GLY A 29 12.77 -10.86 0.79
N GLN A 30 12.54 -10.04 -0.23
CA GLN A 30 12.23 -8.61 -0.04
C GLN A 30 10.88 -8.43 0.69
N PRO A 31 10.75 -7.46 1.59
CA PRO A 31 9.47 -7.15 2.24
C PRO A 31 8.45 -6.63 1.22
N THR A 32 7.22 -7.15 1.26
CA THR A 32 6.17 -6.83 0.28
C THR A 32 4.86 -6.37 0.91
N ASN A 33 4.74 -6.35 2.23
CA ASN A 33 3.52 -6.04 2.96
C ASN A 33 2.92 -4.66 2.58
N ALA A 34 3.75 -3.61 2.52
CA ALA A 34 3.26 -2.28 2.16
C ALA A 34 2.75 -2.20 0.72
N VAL A 35 3.44 -2.85 -0.22
CA VAL A 35 3.05 -2.90 -1.63
C VAL A 35 1.73 -3.68 -1.79
N TYR A 36 1.59 -4.80 -1.09
CA TYR A 36 0.37 -5.58 -1.06
C TYR A 36 -0.79 -4.79 -0.44
N GLY A 37 -0.57 -4.10 0.69
CA GLY A 37 -1.60 -3.28 1.33
C GLY A 37 -2.08 -2.13 0.46
N PHE A 38 -1.15 -1.38 -0.15
CA PHE A 38 -1.47 -0.23 -0.99
C PHE A 38 -2.23 -0.60 -2.28
N THR A 39 -2.03 -1.81 -2.81
CA THR A 39 -2.69 -2.27 -4.05
C THR A 39 -4.03 -2.98 -3.80
N ARG A 40 -4.34 -3.30 -2.53
CA ARG A 40 -5.57 -4.00 -2.13
C ARG A 40 -6.61 -3.09 -1.47
N THR A 41 -6.22 -1.87 -1.08
CA THR A 41 -7.13 -0.78 -0.66
C THR A 41 -7.88 -0.20 -1.85
#